data_AF-A0A5Q4BDJ6-F1
#
_entry.id   AF-A0A5Q4BDJ6-F1
#
_cell.length_a   1.000
_cell.length_b   1.000
_cell.length_c   1.000
_cell.angle_alpha   90.00
_cell.angle_beta   90.00
_cell.angle_gamma   90.00
#
_symmetry.space_group_name_H-M   'P 1'
#
loop_
_entity.id
_entity.type
_entity.pdbx_description
1 polymer ?
#
loop_
_entity_poly.entity_id
_entity_poly.type
_entity_poly.pdbx_seq_one_letter_code
_entity_poly.pdbx_strand_id
1 'polypeptide(L)'
;MEIYRNPEGSGSRVSLRSSRDWNHEIRNEFADAAETCFVRLAAQHAAGYLSLSEYLDGVLSHLKRGATKHKWDVPPEDVSDLLELDLFAGAVKARDPDEFDRLGREDQTDPATLPPEIADLLLVICYARRHTLLFRHLIRRLPGPPHRSTFDLLNEMLLQPRTAYWTVLHQHSPKQQSNSADEITMWTDILNFGWVHDPVNSETQRFLHHGIRSQDPSVERDDSVAFGSQKLRDFHIALASRGLYCDVASFGGYLASCRSLDQALDFLTVFPGNKVRPSGRDLYEWESGGLVGSIADSSTPDGKLRTDIMRLALECVEGVDVNAPFSSNAWEDDLPGRKRTPRMTGLQVAASKGDRGLAEVLLQHGARTDVVEYMTGLNAAGFARNKGHVDLAEWLDGLSPK
;
A
#
# COMPACT_ATOMS: atom_id res chain seq x y z
N MET A 1 -14.40 19.07 1.86
CA MET A 1 -15.16 20.15 2.53
C MET A 1 -15.18 21.36 1.62
N GLU A 2 -16.37 21.77 1.16
CA GLU A 2 -16.54 23.00 0.37
C GLU A 2 -17.12 24.07 1.31
N ILE A 3 -16.44 25.22 1.42
CA ILE A 3 -16.91 26.36 2.21
C ILE A 3 -17.66 27.30 1.28
N TYR A 4 -18.97 27.41 1.50
CA TYR A 4 -19.82 28.32 0.77
C TYR A 4 -20.12 29.55 1.63
N ARG A 5 -20.20 30.73 1.00
CA ARG A 5 -20.87 31.85 1.66
C ARG A 5 -22.35 31.52 1.77
N ASN A 6 -22.89 31.61 2.99
CA ASN A 6 -24.31 31.42 3.21
C ASN A 6 -25.09 32.49 2.41
N PRO A 7 -25.97 32.12 1.47
CA PRO A 7 -26.71 33.11 0.69
C PRO A 7 -27.71 33.92 1.52
N GLU A 8 -28.12 33.40 2.68
CA GLU A 8 -29.25 33.91 3.48
C GLU A 8 -28.84 34.52 4.84
N GLY A 9 -27.55 34.73 5.12
CA GLY A 9 -27.12 35.34 6.38
C GLY A 9 -25.61 35.53 6.55
N SER A 10 -25.19 36.14 7.67
CA SER A 10 -23.78 36.29 8.02
C SER A 10 -23.21 34.99 8.57
N GLY A 11 -22.41 34.28 7.76
CA GLY A 11 -21.67 33.09 8.20
C GLY A 11 -21.20 32.23 7.02
N SER A 12 -20.11 31.49 7.23
CA SER A 12 -19.64 30.47 6.29
C SER A 12 -20.44 29.18 6.50
N ARG A 13 -20.94 28.58 5.41
CA ARG A 13 -21.61 27.27 5.45
C ARG A 13 -20.62 26.20 5.00
N VAL A 14 -20.41 25.22 5.86
CA VAL A 14 -19.55 24.07 5.59
C VAL A 14 -20.40 22.95 5.00
N SER A 15 -20.00 22.40 3.85
CA SER A 15 -20.65 21.23 3.24
C SER A 15 -19.62 20.12 3.03
N LEU A 16 -19.98 18.89 3.43
CA LEU A 16 -19.22 17.68 3.14
C LEU A 16 -19.84 16.94 1.96
N ARG A 17 -19.01 16.53 1.01
CA ARG A 17 -19.35 15.42 0.12
C ARG A 17 -18.88 14.14 0.82
N SER A 18 -19.78 13.53 1.58
CA SER A 18 -19.61 12.21 2.17
C SER A 18 -20.60 11.25 1.49
N SER A 19 -20.35 9.94 1.59
CA SER A 19 -21.30 8.92 1.14
C SER A 19 -22.60 8.87 1.99
N ARG A 20 -22.57 9.43 3.21
CA ARG A 20 -23.70 9.63 4.15
C ARG A 20 -23.98 11.13 4.41
N ASP A 21 -25.21 11.48 4.75
CA ASP A 21 -25.60 12.88 5.06
C ASP A 21 -25.29 13.27 6.51
N TRP A 22 -23.99 13.37 6.86
CA TRP A 22 -23.51 13.84 8.18
C TRP A 22 -23.89 15.29 8.51
N ASN A 23 -24.49 16.03 7.57
CA ASN A 23 -24.79 17.44 7.75
C ASN A 23 -25.78 17.68 8.89
N HIS A 24 -26.59 16.70 9.29
CA HIS A 24 -27.51 16.84 10.43
C HIS A 24 -26.78 16.75 11.77
N GLU A 25 -25.94 15.73 11.96
CA GLU A 25 -25.20 15.54 13.21
C GLU A 25 -24.18 16.65 13.43
N ILE A 26 -23.44 17.04 12.40
CA ILE A 26 -22.49 18.16 12.48
C ILE A 26 -23.21 19.47 12.81
N ARG A 27 -24.40 19.73 12.24
CA ARG A 27 -25.19 20.92 12.58
C ARG A 27 -25.65 20.92 14.04
N ASN A 28 -26.03 19.77 14.57
CA ASN A 28 -26.45 19.65 15.98
C ASN A 28 -25.27 19.86 16.93
N GLU A 29 -24.10 19.30 16.63
CA GLU A 29 -22.85 19.51 17.40
C GLU A 29 -22.41 20.99 17.37
N PHE A 30 -22.59 21.67 16.25
CA PHE A 30 -22.31 23.11 16.14
C PHE A 30 -23.32 23.99 16.89
N ALA A 31 -24.55 23.52 17.07
CA ALA A 31 -25.62 24.26 17.75
C ALA A 31 -25.55 24.11 19.27
N ASP A 32 -24.97 23.01 19.78
CA ASP A 32 -24.74 22.83 21.20
C ASP A 32 -23.53 23.66 21.66
N ALA A 33 -23.78 24.77 22.37
CA ALA A 33 -22.74 25.65 22.88
C ALA A 33 -22.15 25.21 24.23
N ALA A 34 -22.72 24.18 24.87
CA ALA A 34 -22.41 23.81 26.24
C ALA A 34 -21.15 22.94 26.37
N GLU A 35 -20.75 22.23 25.31
CA GLU A 35 -19.62 21.29 25.33
C GLU A 35 -18.67 21.47 24.14
N THR A 36 -17.38 21.20 24.38
CA THR A 36 -16.31 21.39 23.39
C THR A 36 -15.71 20.03 23.05
N CYS A 37 -16.13 19.43 21.93
CA CYS A 37 -15.58 18.16 21.43
C CYS A 37 -14.51 18.40 20.34
N PHE A 38 -13.70 17.38 20.01
CA PHE A 38 -12.65 17.49 18.99
C PHE A 38 -13.17 18.01 17.65
N VAL A 39 -14.32 17.49 17.21
CA VAL A 39 -14.99 17.87 15.96
C VAL A 39 -15.29 19.36 15.94
N ARG A 40 -15.82 19.91 17.04
CA ARG A 40 -16.18 21.32 17.15
C ARG A 40 -14.95 22.23 17.12
N LEU A 41 -13.94 21.91 17.93
CA LEU A 41 -12.71 22.71 18.00
C LEU A 41 -12.11 22.85 16.60
N ALA A 42 -12.03 21.76 15.85
CA ALA A 42 -11.34 21.81 14.58
C ALA A 42 -12.16 22.49 13.49
N ALA A 43 -13.48 22.35 13.56
CA ALA A 43 -14.36 23.03 12.64
C ALA A 43 -14.32 24.56 12.89
N GLN A 44 -14.20 24.99 14.15
CA GLN A 44 -13.95 26.39 14.50
C GLN A 44 -12.58 26.87 14.01
N HIS A 45 -11.52 26.07 14.15
CA HIS A 45 -10.20 26.39 13.61
C HIS A 45 -10.18 26.48 12.07
N ALA A 46 -10.78 25.50 11.38
CA ALA A 46 -10.86 25.44 9.92
C ALA A 46 -11.67 26.59 9.32
N ALA A 47 -12.68 27.09 10.05
CA ALA A 47 -13.45 28.27 9.69
C ALA A 47 -12.77 29.61 10.08
N GLY A 48 -11.59 29.56 10.72
CA GLY A 48 -10.82 30.73 11.13
C GLY A 48 -11.30 31.41 12.42
N TYR A 49 -12.20 30.78 13.16
CA TYR A 49 -12.73 31.30 14.44
C TYR A 49 -11.79 31.06 15.62
N LEU A 50 -10.93 30.05 15.55
CA LEU A 50 -9.87 29.81 16.52
C LEU A 50 -8.50 29.97 15.85
N SER A 51 -7.59 30.68 16.51
CA SER A 51 -6.17 30.57 16.22
C SER A 51 -5.69 29.13 16.49
N LEU A 52 -4.52 28.78 15.97
CA LEU A 52 -3.93 27.47 16.23
C LEU A 52 -3.70 27.24 17.73
N SER A 53 -3.29 28.27 18.48
CA SER A 53 -3.00 28.15 19.91
C SER A 53 -4.27 27.82 20.67
N GLU A 54 -5.34 28.61 20.48
CA GLU A 54 -6.63 28.39 21.16
C GLU A 54 -7.24 27.04 20.81
N TYR A 55 -7.01 26.58 19.59
CA TYR A 55 -7.40 25.26 19.16
C TYR A 55 -6.66 24.14 19.92
N LEU A 56 -5.32 24.23 20.04
CA LEU A 56 -4.50 23.25 20.75
C LEU A 56 -4.78 23.26 22.25
N ASP A 57 -4.97 24.44 22.84
CA ASP A 57 -5.38 24.59 24.24
C ASP A 57 -6.73 23.88 24.48
N GLY A 58 -7.66 23.98 23.54
CA GLY A 58 -8.92 23.25 23.55
C GLY A 58 -8.75 21.73 23.50
N VAL A 59 -7.91 21.22 22.58
CA VAL A 59 -7.60 19.79 22.46
C VAL A 59 -6.97 19.26 23.74
N LEU A 60 -5.97 19.96 24.27
CA LEU A 60 -5.26 19.55 25.48
C LEU A 60 -6.15 19.67 26.71
N SER A 61 -7.01 20.69 26.79
CA SER A 61 -8.05 20.78 27.82
C SER A 61 -9.02 19.60 27.78
N HIS A 62 -9.38 19.13 26.59
CA HIS A 62 -10.26 17.97 26.39
C HIS A 62 -9.58 16.63 26.76
N LEU A 63 -8.25 16.56 26.60
CA LEU A 63 -7.43 15.40 26.97
C LEU A 63 -7.12 15.31 28.48
N LYS A 64 -7.40 16.36 29.27
CA LYS A 64 -7.12 16.37 30.72
C LYS A 64 -7.98 15.33 31.46
N ARG A 65 -7.35 14.69 32.46
CA ARG A 65 -8.00 13.68 33.31
C ARG A 65 -9.22 14.29 34.04
N GLY A 66 -10.41 13.78 33.76
CA GLY A 66 -11.67 14.27 34.32
C GLY A 66 -12.46 15.22 33.42
N ALA A 67 -12.00 15.48 32.19
CA ALA A 67 -12.79 16.15 31.17
C ALA A 67 -14.04 15.33 30.80
N THR A 68 -15.08 16.02 30.35
CA THR A 68 -16.36 15.41 29.94
C THR A 68 -16.11 14.54 28.70
N LYS A 69 -16.36 13.24 28.81
CA LYS A 69 -16.24 12.30 27.69
C LYS A 69 -17.45 12.43 26.77
N HIS A 70 -17.21 12.71 25.50
CA HIS A 70 -18.21 12.90 24.46
C HIS A 70 -18.43 11.62 23.64
N LYS A 71 -19.56 11.54 22.92
CA LYS A 71 -19.89 10.43 22.01
C LYS A 71 -18.82 10.17 20.93
N TRP A 72 -18.08 11.22 20.57
CA TRP A 72 -17.03 11.18 19.53
C TRP A 72 -15.62 10.92 20.11
N ASP A 73 -15.49 10.73 21.42
CA ASP A 73 -14.21 10.39 22.08
C ASP A 73 -13.98 8.86 22.14
N VAL A 74 -14.83 8.08 21.48
CA VAL A 74 -14.74 6.62 21.36
C VAL A 74 -14.67 6.30 19.86
N PRO A 75 -13.72 5.47 19.41
CA PRO A 75 -13.66 5.06 18.01
C PRO A 75 -14.98 4.39 17.59
N PRO A 76 -15.66 4.83 16.51
CA PRO A 76 -16.83 4.14 15.97
C PRO A 76 -16.50 2.70 15.57
N GLU A 77 -17.53 1.85 15.48
CA GLU A 77 -17.40 0.47 15.03
C GLU A 77 -16.95 0.37 13.55
N ASP A 78 -17.13 1.44 12.77
CA ASP A 78 -16.75 1.58 11.37
C ASP A 78 -15.80 2.78 11.16
N VAL A 79 -14.57 2.51 10.70
CA VAL A 79 -13.48 3.50 10.59
C VAL A 79 -13.59 4.36 9.33
N SER A 80 -14.42 3.98 8.34
CA SER A 80 -14.69 4.86 7.20
C SER A 80 -15.39 6.15 7.62
N ASP A 81 -16.19 6.09 8.69
CA ASP A 81 -16.86 7.25 9.28
C ASP A 81 -15.84 8.17 9.99
N LEU A 82 -14.81 7.60 10.63
CA LEU A 82 -13.72 8.31 11.31
C LEU A 82 -12.84 9.11 10.35
N LEU A 83 -12.51 8.58 9.17
CA LEU A 83 -11.69 9.29 8.19
C LEU A 83 -12.44 10.39 7.43
N GLU A 84 -13.77 10.29 7.31
CA GLU A 84 -14.63 11.38 6.84
C GLU A 84 -14.83 12.45 7.95
N LEU A 85 -14.74 12.08 9.23
CA LEU A 85 -14.82 12.97 10.40
C LEU A 85 -13.46 13.55 10.84
N ASP A 86 -12.32 12.94 10.51
CA ASP A 86 -10.95 13.43 10.77
C ASP A 86 -10.60 14.69 9.97
N LEU A 87 -11.45 15.05 9.01
CA LEU A 87 -11.53 16.41 8.45
C LEU A 87 -11.78 17.49 9.53
N PHE A 88 -12.22 17.09 10.73
CA PHE A 88 -12.54 17.92 11.88
C PHE A 88 -11.67 17.64 13.11
N ALA A 89 -10.39 17.28 12.97
CA ALA A 89 -9.45 17.34 14.09
C ALA A 89 -8.18 18.06 13.66
N GLY A 90 -8.06 19.33 14.05
CA GLY A 90 -6.76 19.98 14.05
C GLY A 90 -5.88 19.23 15.03
N ALA A 91 -4.76 18.75 14.62
CA ALA A 91 -3.67 18.45 15.52
C ALA A 91 -2.58 18.18 14.50
N VAL A 92 -1.95 19.27 14.14
CA VAL A 92 -0.63 19.58 14.64
C VAL A 92 0.01 20.42 13.52
N LYS A 93 -0.04 21.75 13.63
CA LYS A 93 0.84 22.59 12.80
C LYS A 93 2.32 22.41 13.20
N ALA A 94 2.58 21.90 14.39
CA ALA A 94 3.86 21.28 14.74
C ALA A 94 4.06 19.97 13.94
N ARG A 95 4.31 20.11 12.64
CA ARG A 95 5.01 19.06 11.88
C ARG A 95 6.34 18.71 12.56
N ASP A 96 6.83 19.64 13.36
CA ASP A 96 8.04 19.59 14.14
C ASP A 96 7.82 18.93 15.52
N PRO A 97 8.43 17.76 15.77
CA PRO A 97 8.48 17.13 17.08
C PRO A 97 8.92 18.07 18.23
N ASP A 98 9.83 19.01 17.95
CA ASP A 98 10.39 19.89 18.98
C ASP A 98 9.36 20.90 19.49
N GLU A 99 8.55 21.44 18.57
CA GLU A 99 7.44 22.33 18.90
C GLU A 99 6.34 21.59 19.66
N PHE A 100 6.01 20.35 19.25
CA PHE A 100 5.06 19.50 19.97
C PHE A 100 5.52 19.23 21.41
N ASP A 101 6.80 18.89 21.60
CA ASP A 101 7.37 18.65 22.92
C ASP A 101 7.41 19.91 23.79
N ARG A 102 7.67 21.08 23.19
CA ARG A 102 7.63 22.36 23.89
C ARG A 102 6.23 22.64 24.43
N LEU A 103 5.21 22.51 23.59
CA LEU A 103 3.81 22.71 23.99
C LEU A 103 3.37 21.69 25.03
N GLY A 104 3.72 20.41 24.86
CA GLY A 104 3.44 19.37 25.85
C GLY A 104 4.05 19.67 27.23
N ARG A 105 5.25 20.26 27.29
CA ARG A 105 5.87 20.72 28.55
C ARG A 105 5.12 21.91 29.17
N GLU A 106 4.70 22.88 28.35
CA GLU A 106 3.94 24.05 28.80
C GLU A 106 2.60 23.62 29.42
N ASP A 107 1.95 22.61 28.84
CA ASP A 107 0.68 22.06 29.30
C ASP A 107 0.80 20.88 30.27
N GLN A 108 2.00 20.56 30.73
CA GLN A 108 2.28 19.44 31.65
C GLN A 108 1.70 18.09 31.17
N THR A 109 1.66 17.89 29.85
CA THR A 109 1.17 16.66 29.21
C THR A 109 2.35 15.81 28.78
N ASP A 110 2.49 14.62 29.36
CA ASP A 110 3.47 13.62 28.93
C ASP A 110 2.81 12.57 28.03
N PRO A 111 3.19 12.49 26.74
CA PRO A 111 2.67 11.49 25.81
C PRO A 111 2.77 10.05 26.31
N ALA A 112 3.81 9.73 27.10
CA ALA A 112 4.01 8.38 27.64
C ALA A 112 2.96 7.98 28.69
N THR A 113 2.21 8.96 29.22
CA THR A 113 1.18 8.76 30.24
C THR A 113 -0.25 8.78 29.69
N LEU A 114 -0.40 8.99 28.37
CA LEU A 114 -1.71 9.00 27.73
C LEU A 114 -2.40 7.64 27.85
N PRO A 115 -3.73 7.57 28.01
CA PRO A 115 -4.45 6.33 27.85
C PRO A 115 -4.18 5.71 26.46
N PRO A 116 -4.03 4.37 26.33
CA PRO A 116 -3.76 3.72 25.05
C PRO A 116 -4.74 4.09 23.93
N GLU A 117 -6.02 4.29 24.23
CA GLU A 117 -7.04 4.70 23.26
C GLU A 117 -6.81 6.12 22.74
N ILE A 118 -6.32 7.01 23.59
CA ILE A 118 -5.95 8.38 23.21
C ILE A 118 -4.67 8.39 22.36
N ALA A 119 -3.71 7.54 22.72
CA ALA A 119 -2.49 7.33 21.96
C ALA A 119 -2.78 6.82 20.54
N ASP A 120 -3.72 5.89 20.41
CA ASP A 120 -4.20 5.36 19.13
C ASP A 120 -4.78 6.44 18.23
N LEU A 121 -5.75 7.22 18.75
CA LEU A 121 -6.36 8.33 18.03
C LEU A 121 -5.31 9.36 17.58
N LEU A 122 -4.34 9.70 18.45
CA LEU A 122 -3.28 10.65 18.11
C LEU A 122 -2.41 10.15 16.94
N LEU A 123 -2.08 8.86 16.90
CA LEU A 123 -1.32 8.27 15.80
C LEU A 123 -2.13 8.22 14.50
N VAL A 124 -3.42 7.87 14.56
CA VAL A 124 -4.32 7.88 13.40
C VAL A 124 -4.41 9.28 12.81
N ILE A 125 -4.55 10.31 13.64
CA ILE A 125 -4.56 11.71 13.19
C ILE A 125 -3.24 12.04 12.49
N CYS A 126 -2.09 11.73 13.12
CA CYS A 126 -0.78 11.97 12.52
C CYS A 126 -0.62 11.24 11.17
N TYR A 127 -1.11 10.00 11.09
CA TYR A 127 -1.12 9.19 9.89
C TYR A 127 -1.98 9.84 8.79
N ALA A 128 -3.28 10.05 9.04
CA ALA A 128 -4.23 10.65 8.11
C ALA A 128 -3.75 12.00 7.57
N ARG A 129 -3.10 12.80 8.42
CA ARG A 129 -2.57 14.14 8.08
C ARG A 129 -1.21 14.15 7.39
N ARG A 130 -0.53 13.00 7.23
CA ARG A 130 0.86 12.90 6.72
C ARG A 130 1.85 13.69 7.58
N HIS A 131 1.66 13.72 8.90
CA HIS A 131 2.63 14.31 9.83
C HIS A 131 3.75 13.31 10.14
N THR A 132 4.53 12.93 9.12
CA THR A 132 5.46 11.79 9.15
C THR A 132 6.52 11.89 10.26
N LEU A 133 7.10 13.08 10.45
CA LEU A 133 8.10 13.32 11.50
C LEU A 133 7.50 13.19 12.90
N LEU A 134 6.34 13.83 13.12
CA LEU A 134 5.65 13.77 14.39
C LEU A 134 5.12 12.37 14.70
N PHE A 135 4.54 11.69 13.71
CA PHE A 135 4.09 10.29 13.82
C PHE A 135 5.22 9.42 14.37
N ARG A 136 6.40 9.51 13.74
CA ARG A 136 7.59 8.73 14.07
C ARG A 136 8.19 9.11 15.43
N HIS A 137 8.02 10.35 15.86
CA HIS A 137 8.37 10.78 17.22
C HIS A 137 7.42 10.19 18.26
N LEU A 138 6.12 10.26 18.01
CA LEU A 138 5.08 9.84 18.94
C LEU A 138 5.02 8.32 19.11
N ILE A 139 5.05 7.55 18.01
CA ILE A 139 4.91 6.09 18.06
C ILE A 139 5.98 5.40 18.93
N ARG A 140 7.13 6.05 19.12
CA ARG A 140 8.23 5.58 19.97
C ARG A 140 8.08 5.90 21.45
N ARG A 141 7.18 6.81 21.80
CA ARG A 141 7.02 7.38 23.15
C ARG A 141 5.70 7.02 23.80
N LEU A 142 4.70 6.68 22.99
CA LEU A 142 3.38 6.30 23.47
C LEU A 142 3.42 4.95 24.21
N PRO A 143 2.51 4.71 25.18
CA PRO A 143 2.55 3.54 26.07
C PRO A 143 2.22 2.18 25.40
N GLY A 144 2.21 2.13 24.07
CA GLY A 144 1.80 0.97 23.28
C GLY A 144 0.31 1.03 22.87
N PRO A 145 -0.12 0.08 22.03
CA PRO A 145 -1.47 0.05 21.50
C PRO A 145 -2.52 -0.35 22.54
N PRO A 146 -3.78 0.10 22.37
CA PRO A 146 -4.93 -0.47 23.10
C PRO A 146 -5.18 -1.92 22.64
N HIS A 147 -6.04 -2.68 23.34
CA HIS A 147 -6.39 -4.06 22.94
C HIS A 147 -6.95 -4.16 21.51
N ARG A 148 -7.56 -3.07 21.00
CA ARG A 148 -8.04 -2.97 19.63
C ARG A 148 -7.60 -1.62 19.10
N SER A 149 -6.67 -1.65 18.18
CA SER A 149 -6.10 -0.46 17.54
C SER A 149 -6.92 -0.10 16.32
N THR A 150 -7.02 1.19 16.02
CA THR A 150 -7.66 1.67 14.80
C THR A 150 -6.91 1.17 13.55
N PHE A 151 -5.60 0.92 13.65
CA PHE A 151 -4.81 0.33 12.56
C PHE A 151 -5.23 -1.12 12.22
N ASP A 152 -5.88 -1.84 13.14
CA ASP A 152 -6.47 -3.16 12.86
C ASP A 152 -7.67 -3.09 11.91
N LEU A 153 -8.27 -1.90 11.78
CA LEU A 153 -9.52 -1.66 11.07
C LEU A 153 -9.30 -0.85 9.79
N LEU A 154 -8.06 -0.40 9.53
CA LEU A 154 -7.73 0.25 8.27
C LEU A 154 -7.79 -0.78 7.14
N ASN A 155 -8.79 -0.62 6.28
CA ASN A 155 -8.97 -1.43 5.09
C ASN A 155 -8.35 -0.79 3.85
N GLU A 156 -8.35 -1.53 2.75
CA GLU A 156 -7.78 -1.10 1.47
C GLU A 156 -8.35 0.24 0.98
N MET A 157 -9.64 0.53 1.22
CA MET A 157 -10.26 1.80 0.78
C MET A 157 -9.73 3.04 1.52
N LEU A 158 -9.31 2.87 2.77
CA LEU A 158 -8.75 3.97 3.58
C LEU A 158 -7.27 4.20 3.28
N LEU A 159 -6.61 3.16 2.79
CA LEU A 159 -5.17 3.12 2.58
C LEU A 159 -4.75 3.38 1.12
N GLN A 160 -5.52 2.86 0.15
CA GLN A 160 -5.33 3.12 -1.28
C GLN A 160 -5.22 4.60 -1.63
N PRO A 161 -6.03 5.52 -1.07
CA PRO A 161 -5.93 6.92 -1.41
C PRO A 161 -4.52 7.45 -1.25
N ARG A 162 -3.79 6.99 -0.23
CA ARG A 162 -2.47 7.48 0.15
C ARG A 162 -1.34 7.01 -0.77
N THR A 163 -1.50 5.87 -1.41
CA THR A 163 -0.47 5.29 -2.28
C THR A 163 -0.84 5.34 -3.76
N ALA A 164 -2.13 5.33 -4.11
CA ALA A 164 -2.60 5.34 -5.49
C ALA A 164 -2.69 6.77 -6.08
N TYR A 165 -2.05 6.97 -7.23
CA TYR A 165 -2.00 8.27 -7.90
C TYR A 165 -3.38 8.71 -8.43
N TRP A 166 -4.24 7.76 -8.84
CA TRP A 166 -5.55 8.02 -9.48
C TRP A 166 -6.66 8.42 -8.51
N THR A 167 -6.41 8.35 -7.20
CA THR A 167 -7.44 8.68 -6.22
C THR A 167 -7.59 10.20 -6.10
N VAL A 168 -8.84 10.66 -6.24
CA VAL A 168 -9.25 12.07 -6.17
C VAL A 168 -9.71 12.46 -4.75
N LEU A 169 -9.67 11.51 -3.82
CA LEU A 169 -10.00 11.74 -2.41
C LEU A 169 -9.02 12.76 -1.84
N HIS A 170 -9.58 13.81 -1.22
CA HIS A 170 -8.83 14.97 -0.77
C HIS A 170 -7.81 14.57 0.30
N GLN A 171 -6.54 14.60 -0.07
CA GLN A 171 -5.46 14.46 0.90
C GLN A 171 -5.14 15.82 1.51
N HIS A 172 -4.91 15.83 2.82
CA HIS A 172 -4.65 17.06 3.58
C HIS A 172 -3.24 17.63 3.39
N SER A 173 -2.34 16.94 2.68
CA SER A 173 -1.08 17.51 2.21
C SER A 173 -0.90 17.27 0.70
N PRO A 174 -0.19 18.16 -0.01
CA PRO A 174 0.13 17.95 -1.41
C PRO A 174 0.86 16.62 -1.62
N LYS A 175 0.51 15.88 -2.68
CA LYS A 175 1.25 14.68 -3.07
C LYS A 175 2.70 15.08 -3.41
N GLN A 176 3.69 14.38 -2.84
CA GLN A 176 5.12 14.57 -3.12
C GLN A 176 5.74 13.26 -3.56
N GLN A 177 6.84 13.35 -4.29
CA GLN A 177 7.62 12.20 -4.76
C GLN A 177 8.18 11.34 -3.61
N SER A 178 8.20 11.80 -2.36
CA SER A 178 8.67 11.00 -1.20
C SER A 178 7.58 10.17 -0.51
N ASN A 179 6.33 10.23 -1.00
CA ASN A 179 5.19 9.69 -0.28
C ASN A 179 5.31 8.19 -0.01
N SER A 180 5.85 7.40 -0.94
CA SER A 180 6.04 5.95 -0.72
C SER A 180 7.10 5.67 0.33
N ALA A 181 8.21 6.41 0.31
CA ALA A 181 9.25 6.27 1.32
C ALA A 181 8.73 6.60 2.72
N ASP A 182 7.87 7.61 2.83
CA ASP A 182 7.24 8.00 4.09
C ASP A 182 6.23 6.95 4.57
N GLU A 183 5.36 6.45 3.68
CA GLU A 183 4.40 5.39 4.01
C GLU A 183 5.10 4.10 4.45
N ILE A 184 6.12 3.63 3.71
CA ILE A 184 6.92 2.46 4.10
C ILE A 184 7.52 2.64 5.49
N THR A 185 8.01 3.84 5.80
CA THR A 185 8.61 4.13 7.10
C THR A 185 7.57 4.08 8.21
N MET A 186 6.42 4.72 8.03
CA MET A 186 5.34 4.71 9.01
C MET A 186 4.81 3.30 9.25
N TRP A 187 4.57 2.53 8.19
CA TRP A 187 4.09 1.15 8.33
C TRP A 187 5.11 0.20 8.95
N THR A 188 6.40 0.41 8.67
CA THR A 188 7.46 -0.30 9.39
C THR A 188 7.40 -0.02 10.89
N ASP A 189 7.22 1.25 11.29
CA ASP A 189 7.08 1.61 12.70
C ASP A 189 5.79 1.03 13.30
N ILE A 190 4.63 1.15 12.62
CA ILE A 190 3.33 0.57 13.05
C ILE A 190 3.46 -0.93 13.36
N LEU A 191 4.07 -1.69 12.45
CA LEU A 191 4.26 -3.13 12.62
C LEU A 191 5.23 -3.45 13.78
N ASN A 192 6.35 -2.75 13.86
CA ASN A 192 7.39 -3.00 14.87
C ASN A 192 6.94 -2.63 16.29
N PHE A 193 6.09 -1.61 16.44
CA PHE A 193 5.54 -1.18 17.74
C PHE A 193 4.22 -1.89 18.09
N GLY A 194 3.78 -2.87 17.29
CA GLY A 194 2.63 -3.73 17.61
C GLY A 194 1.26 -3.07 17.44
N TRP A 195 1.19 -1.93 16.74
CA TRP A 195 -0.07 -1.19 16.54
C TRP A 195 -1.05 -1.88 15.59
N VAL A 196 -0.61 -2.92 14.89
CA VAL A 196 -1.49 -3.91 14.28
C VAL A 196 -1.42 -5.16 15.14
N HIS A 197 -2.55 -5.75 15.50
CA HIS A 197 -2.65 -6.95 16.32
C HIS A 197 -2.62 -8.22 15.49
N ASP A 198 -2.19 -9.31 16.10
CA ASP A 198 -2.22 -10.64 15.49
C ASP A 198 -3.50 -11.40 15.86
N PRO A 199 -4.09 -12.18 14.92
CA PRO A 199 -3.70 -12.28 13.52
C PRO A 199 -4.11 -11.03 12.72
N VAL A 200 -3.21 -10.59 11.82
CA VAL A 200 -3.53 -9.48 10.90
C VAL A 200 -4.67 -9.91 9.97
N ASN A 201 -5.68 -9.06 9.81
CA ASN A 201 -6.80 -9.36 8.94
C ASN A 201 -6.37 -9.41 7.45
N SER A 202 -7.13 -10.13 6.63
CA SER A 202 -6.79 -10.36 5.21
C SER A 202 -6.79 -9.08 4.35
N GLU A 203 -7.57 -8.06 4.70
CA GLU A 203 -7.63 -6.81 3.95
C GLU A 203 -6.42 -5.93 4.21
N THR A 204 -6.04 -5.75 5.48
CA THR A 204 -4.81 -5.07 5.87
C THR A 204 -3.60 -5.80 5.31
N GLN A 205 -3.57 -7.14 5.38
CA GLN A 205 -2.52 -7.93 4.75
C GLN A 205 -2.46 -7.65 3.23
N ARG A 206 -3.59 -7.71 2.52
CA ARG A 206 -3.66 -7.41 1.09
C ARG A 206 -3.13 -6.01 0.76
N PHE A 207 -3.47 -4.99 1.55
CA PHE A 207 -2.94 -3.65 1.38
C PHE A 207 -1.42 -3.56 1.61
N LEU A 208 -0.90 -4.19 2.66
CA LEU A 208 0.54 -4.20 2.94
C LEU A 208 1.34 -4.85 1.81
N HIS A 209 0.77 -5.84 1.12
CA HIS A 209 1.39 -6.47 -0.05
C HIS A 209 1.24 -5.68 -1.33
N HIS A 210 0.03 -5.28 -1.69
CA HIS A 210 -0.24 -4.62 -2.97
C HIS A 210 -0.16 -3.11 -2.83
N GLY A 211 -0.91 -2.49 -1.91
CA GLY A 211 -1.10 -1.05 -1.85
C GLY A 211 0.16 -0.23 -1.54
N ILE A 212 1.05 -0.71 -0.67
CA ILE A 212 2.33 -0.02 -0.37
C ILE A 212 3.35 -0.20 -1.52
N ARG A 213 3.19 -1.27 -2.29
CA ARG A 213 4.15 -1.71 -3.31
C ARG A 213 3.75 -1.29 -4.73
N SER A 214 2.46 -1.21 -5.01
CA SER A 214 1.87 -0.91 -6.32
C SER A 214 1.86 0.60 -6.56
N GLN A 215 3.05 1.16 -6.75
CA GLN A 215 3.20 2.37 -7.54
C GLN A 215 3.02 1.94 -9.00
N ASP A 216 1.91 2.36 -9.62
CA ASP A 216 1.52 2.00 -10.98
C ASP A 216 2.64 2.25 -12.00
N PRO A 217 2.92 1.31 -12.90
CA PRO A 217 3.97 1.45 -13.91
C PRO A 217 3.72 2.54 -14.97
N SER A 218 2.51 3.08 -15.09
CA SER A 218 2.10 4.11 -16.07
C SER A 218 2.29 5.55 -15.59
N VAL A 219 2.54 5.75 -14.29
CA VAL A 219 2.84 7.07 -13.70
C VAL A 219 4.26 7.04 -13.20
N GLU A 220 4.99 8.16 -13.35
CA GLU A 220 6.38 8.32 -12.89
C GLU A 220 6.56 7.57 -11.57
N ARG A 221 7.31 6.46 -11.62
CA ARG A 221 7.58 5.65 -10.43
C ARG A 221 8.05 6.61 -9.36
N ASP A 222 7.33 6.66 -8.25
CA ASP A 222 7.91 7.21 -7.03
C ASP A 222 9.20 6.41 -6.78
N ASP A 223 10.33 7.02 -7.13
CA ASP A 223 11.67 6.46 -7.03
C ASP A 223 12.29 6.75 -5.66
N SER A 224 11.52 7.31 -4.72
CA SER A 224 11.99 7.57 -3.36
C SER A 224 12.32 6.29 -2.59
N VAL A 225 11.87 5.14 -3.08
CA VAL A 225 12.20 3.81 -2.55
C VAL A 225 12.77 2.93 -3.64
N ALA A 226 14.09 2.84 -3.69
CA ALA A 226 14.76 1.89 -4.57
C ALA A 226 14.55 0.44 -4.09
N PHE A 227 14.37 -0.49 -5.05
CA PHE A 227 14.46 -1.92 -4.79
C PHE A 227 15.83 -2.28 -4.21
N GLY A 228 15.84 -3.12 -3.18
CA GLY A 228 17.05 -3.45 -2.42
C GLY A 228 17.56 -2.34 -1.49
N SER A 229 16.81 -1.25 -1.29
CA SER A 229 17.16 -0.26 -0.26
C SER A 229 16.96 -0.81 1.15
N GLN A 230 17.76 -0.33 2.11
CA GLN A 230 17.63 -0.71 3.52
C GLN A 230 16.22 -0.41 4.06
N LYS A 231 15.62 0.70 3.65
CA LYS A 231 14.27 1.10 4.06
C LYS A 231 13.22 0.06 3.65
N LEU A 232 13.26 -0.42 2.41
CA LEU A 232 12.35 -1.45 1.92
C LEU A 232 12.63 -2.80 2.59
N ARG A 233 13.91 -3.10 2.87
CA ARG A 233 14.32 -4.30 3.60
C ARG A 233 13.79 -4.33 5.03
N ASP A 234 13.87 -3.21 5.76
CA ASP A 234 13.36 -3.08 7.13
C ASP A 234 11.85 -3.32 7.17
N PHE A 235 11.11 -2.80 6.18
CA PHE A 235 9.68 -3.06 6.03
C PHE A 235 9.36 -4.53 5.79
N HIS A 236 10.09 -5.19 4.87
CA HIS A 236 9.93 -6.62 4.64
C HIS A 236 10.20 -7.46 5.89
N ILE A 237 11.20 -7.09 6.69
CA ILE A 237 11.49 -7.76 7.96
C ILE A 237 10.34 -7.56 8.94
N ALA A 238 9.80 -6.35 9.04
CA ALA A 238 8.64 -6.07 9.89
C ALA A 238 7.40 -6.87 9.48
N LEU A 239 7.18 -7.09 8.17
CA LEU A 239 6.11 -7.98 7.69
C LEU A 239 6.37 -9.44 8.07
N ALA A 240 7.58 -9.94 7.79
CA ALA A 240 7.94 -11.33 8.01
C ALA A 240 7.97 -11.71 9.51
N SER A 241 8.37 -10.79 10.39
CA SER A 241 8.38 -10.99 11.85
C SER A 241 6.98 -11.17 12.43
N ARG A 242 5.96 -10.63 11.73
CA ARG A 242 4.53 -10.72 12.07
C ARG A 242 3.85 -11.93 11.42
N GLY A 243 4.59 -12.80 10.74
CA GLY A 243 4.06 -13.99 10.07
C GLY A 243 3.32 -13.70 8.76
N LEU A 244 3.41 -12.48 8.24
CA LEU A 244 2.83 -12.12 6.93
C LEU A 244 3.69 -12.71 5.81
N TYR A 245 3.06 -13.13 4.71
CA TYR A 245 3.72 -13.80 3.58
C TYR A 245 3.65 -12.93 2.33
N CYS A 246 4.74 -12.83 1.56
CA CYS A 246 4.67 -12.20 0.23
C CYS A 246 4.02 -13.16 -0.75
N ASP A 247 2.84 -12.86 -1.31
CA ASP A 247 2.20 -13.76 -2.28
C ASP A 247 3.08 -14.00 -3.52
N VAL A 248 2.92 -15.13 -4.19
CA VAL A 248 3.82 -15.58 -5.26
C VAL A 248 3.86 -14.63 -6.46
N ALA A 249 2.74 -14.00 -6.82
CA ALA A 249 2.70 -13.04 -7.92
C ALA A 249 3.48 -11.76 -7.55
N SER A 250 3.25 -11.26 -6.33
CA SER A 250 4.07 -10.21 -5.74
C SER A 250 5.55 -10.63 -5.71
N PHE A 251 5.90 -11.81 -5.21
CA PHE A 251 7.29 -12.28 -5.21
C PHE A 251 7.95 -12.15 -6.60
N GLY A 252 7.25 -12.54 -7.67
CA GLY A 252 7.72 -12.36 -9.05
C GLY A 252 7.94 -10.92 -9.48
N GLY A 253 7.02 -10.01 -9.18
CA GLY A 253 7.21 -8.60 -9.51
C GLY A 253 8.40 -7.94 -8.78
N TYR A 254 8.76 -8.43 -7.59
CA TYR A 254 9.91 -7.92 -6.85
C TYR A 254 11.21 -8.39 -7.51
N LEU A 255 11.28 -9.69 -7.79
CA LEU A 255 12.39 -10.30 -8.51
C LEU A 255 12.59 -9.66 -9.90
N ALA A 256 11.49 -9.42 -10.62
CA ALA A 256 11.48 -8.71 -11.90
C ALA A 256 12.08 -7.30 -11.84
N SER A 257 12.10 -6.67 -10.66
CA SER A 257 12.61 -5.31 -10.45
C SER A 257 14.05 -5.27 -9.89
N CYS A 258 14.63 -6.43 -9.58
CA CYS A 258 15.99 -6.51 -9.08
C CYS A 258 17.02 -6.14 -10.16
N ARG A 259 18.04 -5.38 -9.77
CA ARG A 259 19.16 -4.95 -10.62
C ARG A 259 20.41 -5.81 -10.46
N SER A 260 20.40 -6.73 -9.51
CA SER A 260 21.45 -7.73 -9.31
C SER A 260 20.87 -9.01 -8.69
N LEU A 261 21.61 -10.12 -8.81
CA LEU A 261 21.25 -11.38 -8.16
C LEU A 261 21.34 -11.26 -6.64
N ASP A 262 22.27 -10.45 -6.12
CA ASP A 262 22.39 -10.20 -4.68
C ASP A 262 21.12 -9.57 -4.08
N GLN A 263 20.44 -8.67 -4.82
CA GLN A 263 19.16 -8.10 -4.37
C GLN A 263 18.05 -9.16 -4.30
N ALA A 264 18.04 -10.11 -5.24
CA ALA A 264 17.09 -11.22 -5.24
C ALA A 264 17.36 -12.17 -4.05
N LEU A 265 18.64 -12.49 -3.82
CA LEU A 265 19.07 -13.35 -2.71
C LEU A 265 18.82 -12.70 -1.34
N ASP A 266 19.11 -11.40 -1.16
CA ASP A 266 18.81 -10.69 0.08
C ASP A 266 17.31 -10.73 0.40
N PHE A 267 16.46 -10.53 -0.60
CA PHE A 267 15.01 -10.62 -0.41
C PHE A 267 14.55 -12.01 0.03
N LEU A 268 15.14 -13.06 -0.53
CA LEU A 268 14.89 -14.45 -0.12
C LEU A 268 15.32 -14.76 1.32
N THR A 269 16.24 -13.97 1.92
CA THR A 269 16.57 -14.11 3.35
C THR A 269 15.40 -13.71 4.25
N VAL A 270 14.51 -12.85 3.75
CA VAL A 270 13.32 -12.38 4.49
C VAL A 270 12.10 -13.23 4.13
N PHE A 271 11.88 -13.47 2.84
CA PHE A 271 10.79 -14.29 2.32
C PHE A 271 11.33 -15.49 1.52
N PRO A 272 11.73 -16.59 2.20
CA PRO A 272 12.13 -17.81 1.51
C PRO A 272 10.95 -18.39 0.73
N GLY A 273 11.22 -19.17 -0.31
CA GLY A 273 10.17 -19.66 -1.23
C GLY A 273 9.11 -20.57 -0.60
N ASN A 274 9.35 -21.13 0.59
CA ASN A 274 8.32 -21.84 1.37
C ASN A 274 7.42 -20.90 2.21
N LYS A 275 7.77 -19.61 2.30
CA LYS A 275 7.05 -18.54 2.99
C LYS A 275 6.42 -17.51 2.04
N VAL A 276 6.37 -17.79 0.74
CA VAL A 276 5.62 -16.97 -0.22
C VAL A 276 4.20 -17.48 -0.49
N ARG A 277 3.77 -18.51 0.25
CA ARG A 277 2.41 -19.08 0.16
C ARG A 277 1.83 -19.37 1.55
N PRO A 278 0.49 -19.27 1.72
CA PRO A 278 -0.21 -19.89 2.84
C PRO A 278 0.06 -21.40 2.87
N SER A 279 0.28 -21.96 4.06
CA SER A 279 0.49 -23.40 4.21
C SER A 279 -0.76 -24.20 3.83
N GLY A 280 -0.59 -25.28 3.08
CA GLY A 280 -1.66 -26.26 2.84
C GLY A 280 -2.54 -26.01 1.61
N ARG A 281 -2.15 -25.12 0.68
CA ARG A 281 -2.82 -25.00 -0.63
C ARG A 281 -1.83 -24.99 -1.80
N ASP A 282 -2.30 -25.50 -2.93
CA ASP A 282 -1.60 -25.38 -4.22
C ASP A 282 -1.65 -23.94 -4.74
N LEU A 283 -0.74 -23.62 -5.65
CA LEU A 283 -0.69 -22.33 -6.31
C LEU A 283 -1.82 -22.21 -7.34
N TYR A 284 -2.48 -21.06 -7.34
CA TYR A 284 -3.39 -20.73 -8.43
C TYR A 284 -2.59 -20.45 -9.71
N GLU A 285 -3.24 -20.66 -10.84
CA GLU A 285 -2.68 -20.36 -12.16
C GLU A 285 -2.17 -18.91 -12.23
N TRP A 286 -2.96 -17.93 -11.75
CA TRP A 286 -2.57 -16.51 -11.77
C TRP A 286 -1.35 -16.20 -10.89
N GLU A 287 -1.09 -16.99 -9.84
CA GLU A 287 0.09 -16.83 -8.98
C GLU A 287 1.34 -17.29 -9.71
N SER A 288 1.28 -18.47 -10.35
CA SER A 288 2.37 -19.01 -11.15
C SER A 288 2.64 -18.13 -12.38
N GLY A 289 1.58 -17.72 -13.08
CA GLY A 289 1.67 -16.80 -14.22
C GLY A 289 2.22 -15.44 -13.81
N GLY A 290 1.77 -14.89 -12.68
CA GLY A 290 2.29 -13.65 -12.11
C GLY A 290 3.78 -13.72 -11.78
N LEU A 291 4.27 -14.85 -11.27
CA LEU A 291 5.68 -15.08 -11.00
C LEU A 291 6.51 -15.12 -12.28
N VAL A 292 6.22 -16.10 -13.13
CA VAL A 292 7.01 -16.41 -14.33
C VAL A 292 6.88 -15.28 -15.34
N GLY A 293 5.66 -14.78 -15.53
CA GLY A 293 5.34 -13.72 -16.46
C GLY A 293 6.02 -12.40 -16.15
N SER A 294 5.95 -11.94 -14.89
CA SER A 294 6.57 -10.67 -14.48
C SER A 294 8.08 -10.67 -14.72
N ILE A 295 8.76 -11.78 -14.41
CA ILE A 295 10.21 -11.90 -14.61
C ILE A 295 10.54 -11.94 -16.11
N ALA A 296 9.81 -12.76 -16.89
CA ALA A 296 10.03 -12.87 -18.33
C ALA A 296 9.76 -11.55 -19.08
N ASP A 297 8.73 -10.81 -18.67
CA ASP A 297 8.33 -9.57 -19.31
C ASP A 297 9.14 -8.34 -18.86
N SER A 298 9.87 -8.44 -17.76
CA SER A 298 10.64 -7.31 -17.25
C SER A 298 11.74 -6.84 -18.20
N SER A 299 11.82 -5.52 -18.37
CA SER A 299 12.92 -4.82 -19.04
C SER A 299 14.01 -4.34 -18.08
N THR A 300 13.83 -4.51 -16.76
CA THR A 300 14.77 -4.03 -15.74
C THR A 300 16.07 -4.85 -15.71
N PRO A 301 16.03 -6.19 -15.55
CA PRO A 301 17.23 -7.00 -15.66
C PRO A 301 17.62 -7.18 -17.13
N ASP A 302 18.92 -7.22 -17.40
CA ASP A 302 19.44 -7.70 -18.68
C ASP A 302 19.11 -9.19 -18.89
N GLY A 303 19.32 -9.72 -20.10
CA GLY A 303 18.92 -11.09 -20.43
C GLY A 303 19.58 -12.16 -19.54
N LYS A 304 20.84 -11.95 -19.14
CA LYS A 304 21.54 -12.90 -18.26
C LYS A 304 20.98 -12.84 -16.85
N LEU A 305 20.87 -11.65 -16.27
CA LEU A 305 20.32 -11.46 -14.94
C LEU A 305 18.87 -11.95 -14.86
N ARG A 306 18.05 -11.71 -15.89
CA ARG A 306 16.67 -12.21 -15.98
C ARG A 306 16.64 -13.74 -15.93
N THR A 307 17.54 -14.39 -16.66
CA THR A 307 17.66 -15.85 -16.69
C THR A 307 18.10 -16.40 -15.32
N ASP A 308 19.08 -15.77 -14.68
CA ASP A 308 19.56 -16.16 -13.35
C ASP A 308 18.47 -15.99 -12.28
N ILE A 309 17.72 -14.89 -12.33
CA ILE A 309 16.57 -14.63 -11.45
C ILE A 309 15.43 -15.63 -11.69
N MET A 310 15.11 -15.96 -12.95
CA MET A 310 14.09 -16.96 -13.27
C MET A 310 14.47 -18.33 -12.68
N ARG A 311 15.72 -18.75 -12.88
CA ARG A 311 16.22 -20.01 -12.33
C ARG A 311 16.09 -20.03 -10.81
N LEU A 312 16.55 -18.98 -10.14
CA LEU A 312 16.43 -18.83 -8.69
C LEU A 312 14.97 -18.92 -8.22
N ALA A 313 14.05 -18.25 -8.90
CA ALA A 313 12.63 -18.25 -8.56
C ALA A 313 12.02 -19.66 -8.65
N LEU A 314 12.28 -20.39 -9.75
CA LEU A 314 11.74 -21.72 -9.99
C LEU A 314 12.37 -22.79 -9.09
N GLU A 315 13.62 -22.60 -8.63
CA GLU A 315 14.27 -23.47 -7.65
C GLU A 315 13.76 -23.23 -6.23
N CYS A 316 13.41 -21.97 -5.89
CA CYS A 316 13.00 -21.61 -4.54
C CYS A 316 11.50 -21.86 -4.27
N VAL A 317 10.64 -21.71 -5.27
CA VAL A 317 9.18 -21.79 -5.12
C VAL A 317 8.68 -23.13 -5.68
N GLU A 318 8.22 -24.01 -4.79
CA GLU A 318 7.68 -25.31 -5.15
C GLU A 318 6.26 -25.19 -5.77
N GLY A 319 6.00 -26.00 -6.79
CA GLY A 319 4.65 -26.13 -7.39
C GLY A 319 4.28 -25.04 -8.38
N VAL A 320 5.26 -24.24 -8.85
CA VAL A 320 5.04 -23.24 -9.90
C VAL A 320 4.70 -23.92 -11.22
N ASP A 321 3.53 -23.60 -11.77
CA ASP A 321 3.19 -23.99 -13.14
C ASP A 321 3.81 -22.99 -14.14
N VAL A 322 4.91 -23.40 -14.77
CA VAL A 322 5.61 -22.59 -15.79
C VAL A 322 4.80 -22.37 -17.07
N ASN A 323 3.70 -23.11 -17.25
CA ASN A 323 2.78 -22.96 -18.38
C ASN A 323 1.61 -22.04 -18.06
N ALA A 324 1.51 -21.53 -16.83
CA ALA A 324 0.46 -20.61 -16.46
C ALA A 324 0.55 -19.32 -17.29
N PRO A 325 -0.56 -18.90 -17.94
CA PRO A 325 -0.60 -17.67 -18.70
C PRO A 325 -0.67 -16.47 -17.75
N PHE A 326 -0.09 -15.35 -18.19
CA PHE A 326 -0.25 -14.06 -17.52
C PHE A 326 -0.63 -12.97 -18.53
N SER A 327 -1.27 -11.92 -18.03
CA SER A 327 -1.53 -10.70 -18.80
C SER A 327 -0.65 -9.60 -18.23
N SER A 328 0.18 -8.98 -19.08
CA SER A 328 1.01 -7.85 -18.68
C SER A 328 0.18 -6.61 -18.33
N ASN A 329 -1.03 -6.47 -18.92
CA ASN A 329 -1.92 -5.31 -18.76
C ASN A 329 -3.36 -5.74 -18.42
N ALA A 330 -3.54 -6.59 -17.41
CA ALA A 330 -4.85 -7.13 -17.05
C ALA A 330 -5.94 -6.07 -16.78
N TRP A 331 -5.58 -4.88 -16.31
CA TRP A 331 -6.52 -3.78 -16.05
C TRP A 331 -6.95 -3.04 -17.33
N GLU A 332 -6.12 -3.02 -18.38
CA GLU A 332 -6.48 -2.41 -19.67
C GLU A 332 -7.51 -3.26 -20.41
N ASP A 333 -7.56 -4.57 -20.13
CA ASP A 333 -8.53 -5.51 -20.68
C ASP A 333 -9.98 -5.18 -20.27
N ASP A 334 -10.16 -4.46 -19.14
CA ASP A 334 -11.45 -4.04 -18.60
C ASP A 334 -11.89 -2.65 -19.10
N LEU A 335 -11.03 -1.92 -19.82
CA LEU A 335 -11.37 -0.60 -20.37
C LEU A 335 -12.25 -0.71 -21.62
N PRO A 336 -13.37 0.05 -21.70
CA PRO A 336 -14.24 0.05 -22.87
C PRO A 336 -13.49 0.36 -24.17
N GLY A 337 -13.58 -0.51 -25.16
CA GLY A 337 -13.00 -0.31 -26.50
C GLY A 337 -11.51 -0.61 -26.63
N ARG A 338 -10.83 -1.09 -25.57
CA ARG A 338 -9.46 -1.60 -25.69
C ARG A 338 -9.46 -3.02 -26.29
N LYS A 339 -8.44 -3.31 -27.11
CA LYS A 339 -8.18 -4.68 -27.57
C LYS A 339 -7.57 -5.44 -26.40
N ARG A 340 -8.16 -6.59 -26.06
CA ARG A 340 -7.59 -7.48 -25.05
C ARG A 340 -6.15 -7.84 -25.39
N THR A 341 -5.31 -7.86 -24.38
CA THR A 341 -3.89 -8.22 -24.49
C THR A 341 -3.70 -9.74 -24.45
N PRO A 342 -2.86 -10.32 -25.34
CA PRO A 342 -2.60 -11.77 -25.36
C PRO A 342 -2.17 -12.28 -23.99
N ARG A 343 -2.77 -13.39 -23.54
CA ARG A 343 -2.40 -14.03 -22.28
C ARG A 343 -1.29 -15.03 -22.51
N MET A 344 -0.05 -14.56 -22.38
CA MET A 344 1.12 -15.33 -22.80
C MET A 344 1.67 -16.18 -21.65
N THR A 345 2.24 -17.35 -21.96
CA THR A 345 3.10 -18.08 -21.02
C THR A 345 4.48 -17.46 -20.96
N GLY A 346 5.26 -17.79 -19.92
CA GLY A 346 6.66 -17.35 -19.82
C GLY A 346 7.49 -17.68 -21.07
N LEU A 347 7.27 -18.88 -21.64
CA LEU A 347 8.01 -19.34 -22.82
C LEU A 347 7.63 -18.54 -24.07
N GLN A 348 6.35 -18.21 -24.24
CA GLN A 348 5.89 -17.37 -25.34
C GLN A 348 6.47 -15.95 -25.23
N VAL A 349 6.60 -15.40 -24.01
CA VAL A 349 7.23 -14.09 -23.79
C VAL A 349 8.73 -14.13 -24.11
N ALA A 350 9.46 -15.12 -23.59
CA ALA A 350 10.87 -15.33 -23.91
C ALA A 350 11.09 -15.43 -25.42
N ALA A 351 10.25 -16.20 -26.12
CA ALA A 351 10.28 -16.36 -27.56
C ALA A 351 10.02 -15.05 -28.31
N SER A 352 9.04 -14.26 -27.86
CA SER A 352 8.73 -12.96 -28.47
C SER A 352 9.85 -11.92 -28.35
N LYS A 353 10.75 -12.10 -27.38
CA LYS A 353 11.91 -11.23 -27.13
C LYS A 353 13.21 -11.76 -27.73
N GLY A 354 13.20 -12.97 -28.31
CA GLY A 354 14.40 -13.62 -28.81
C GLY A 354 15.32 -14.13 -27.68
N ASP A 355 14.81 -14.25 -26.46
CA ASP A 355 15.59 -14.61 -25.27
C ASP A 355 15.77 -16.12 -25.16
N ARG A 356 16.74 -16.64 -25.91
CA ARG A 356 17.03 -18.09 -25.95
C ARG A 356 17.43 -18.64 -24.58
N GLY A 357 18.23 -17.90 -23.81
CA GLY A 357 18.71 -18.35 -22.49
C GLY A 357 17.54 -18.55 -21.53
N LEU A 358 16.62 -17.59 -21.50
CA LEU A 358 15.40 -17.72 -20.71
C LEU A 358 14.50 -18.86 -21.19
N ALA A 359 14.35 -19.03 -22.52
CA ALA A 359 13.57 -20.14 -23.08
C ALA A 359 14.13 -21.51 -22.68
N GLU A 360 15.46 -21.68 -22.69
CA GLU A 360 16.13 -22.91 -22.24
C GLU A 360 15.83 -23.21 -20.76
N VAL A 361 15.89 -22.21 -19.88
CA VAL A 361 15.52 -22.38 -18.46
C VAL A 361 14.07 -22.82 -18.32
N LEU A 362 13.13 -22.15 -19.00
CA LEU A 362 11.71 -22.48 -18.90
C LEU A 362 11.42 -23.91 -19.38
N LEU A 363 12.06 -24.35 -20.48
CA LEU A 363 11.95 -25.72 -21.00
C LEU A 363 12.52 -26.76 -20.02
N GLN A 364 13.66 -26.47 -19.38
CA GLN A 364 14.25 -27.34 -18.34
C GLN A 364 13.29 -27.55 -17.17
N HIS A 365 12.44 -26.57 -16.88
CA HIS A 365 11.43 -26.62 -15.82
C HIS A 365 10.03 -27.04 -16.31
N GLY A 366 9.90 -27.61 -17.51
CA GLY A 366 8.67 -28.22 -17.99
C GLY A 366 7.72 -27.30 -18.78
N ALA A 367 8.21 -26.17 -19.29
CA ALA A 367 7.43 -25.36 -20.22
C ALA A 367 7.19 -26.17 -21.52
N ARG A 368 5.96 -26.11 -22.04
CA ARG A 368 5.58 -26.84 -23.25
C ARG A 368 5.59 -25.92 -24.46
N THR A 369 6.14 -26.41 -25.57
CA THR A 369 6.22 -25.68 -26.84
C THR A 369 4.91 -25.68 -27.62
N ASP A 370 3.98 -26.57 -27.26
CA ASP A 370 2.68 -26.77 -27.91
C ASP A 370 1.57 -25.86 -27.35
N VAL A 371 1.83 -25.10 -26.28
CA VAL A 371 0.82 -24.17 -25.73
C VAL A 371 0.55 -23.05 -26.71
N VAL A 372 -0.72 -22.93 -27.08
CA VAL A 372 -1.23 -21.91 -28.00
C VAL A 372 -1.94 -20.81 -27.21
N GLU A 373 -1.60 -19.55 -27.48
CA GLU A 373 -2.32 -18.41 -26.91
C GLU A 373 -3.67 -18.25 -27.60
N TYR A 374 -4.74 -18.09 -26.81
CA TYR A 374 -6.13 -18.19 -27.26
C TYR A 374 -6.52 -17.18 -28.35
N MET A 375 -6.06 -15.93 -28.24
CA MET A 375 -6.50 -14.86 -29.16
C MET A 375 -5.73 -14.83 -30.47
N THR A 376 -4.43 -15.10 -30.41
CA THR A 376 -3.52 -15.03 -31.55
C THR A 376 -3.41 -16.38 -32.27
N GLY A 377 -3.71 -17.48 -31.59
CA GLY A 377 -3.47 -18.82 -32.11
C GLY A 377 -1.99 -19.16 -32.26
N LEU A 378 -1.09 -18.38 -31.65
CA LEU A 378 0.35 -18.56 -31.74
C LEU A 378 0.87 -19.37 -30.55
N ASN A 379 1.75 -20.33 -30.83
CA ASN A 379 2.61 -20.94 -29.83
C ASN A 379 3.94 -20.15 -29.69
N ALA A 380 4.86 -20.63 -28.87
CA ALA A 380 6.14 -19.95 -28.64
C ALA A 380 6.93 -19.71 -29.94
N ALA A 381 7.04 -20.72 -30.82
CA ALA A 381 7.68 -20.56 -32.12
C ALA A 381 6.95 -19.54 -33.00
N GLY A 382 5.62 -19.53 -33.00
CA GLY A 382 4.78 -18.54 -33.66
C GLY A 382 5.09 -17.10 -33.22
N PHE A 383 5.19 -16.85 -31.92
CA PHE A 383 5.57 -15.54 -31.38
C PHE A 383 7.00 -15.14 -31.78
N ALA A 384 7.96 -16.07 -31.74
CA ALA A 384 9.33 -15.81 -32.20
C ALA A 384 9.37 -15.41 -33.68
N ARG A 385 8.69 -16.14 -34.58
CA ARG A 385 8.61 -15.77 -36.01
C ARG A 385 7.95 -14.42 -36.23
N ASN A 386 6.83 -14.17 -35.54
CA ASN A 386 6.10 -12.90 -35.65
C ASN A 386 6.93 -11.69 -35.20
N LYS A 387 7.96 -11.91 -34.37
CA LYS A 387 8.91 -10.89 -33.90
C LYS A 387 10.24 -10.89 -34.64
N GLY A 388 10.41 -11.76 -35.65
CA GLY A 388 11.60 -11.83 -36.49
C GLY A 388 12.75 -12.69 -35.91
N HIS A 389 12.51 -13.43 -34.83
CA HIS A 389 13.50 -14.31 -34.21
C HIS A 389 13.48 -15.71 -34.86
N VAL A 390 13.84 -15.78 -36.15
CA VAL A 390 13.72 -17.00 -36.98
C VAL A 390 14.50 -18.17 -36.40
N ASP A 391 15.78 -17.99 -36.06
CA ASP A 391 16.64 -19.05 -35.51
C ASP A 391 16.06 -19.66 -34.21
N LEU A 392 15.47 -18.81 -33.36
CA LEU A 392 14.82 -19.27 -32.13
C LEU A 392 13.54 -20.04 -32.42
N ALA A 393 12.75 -19.59 -33.39
CA ALA A 393 11.53 -20.28 -33.80
C ALA A 393 11.83 -21.68 -34.36
N GLU A 394 12.81 -21.79 -35.25
CA GLU A 394 13.23 -23.08 -35.83
C GLU A 394 13.72 -24.05 -34.74
N TRP A 395 14.47 -23.53 -33.77
CA TRP A 395 14.89 -24.32 -32.61
C TRP A 395 13.69 -24.80 -31.77
N LEU A 396 12.71 -23.94 -31.49
CA LEU A 396 11.50 -24.31 -30.75
C LEU A 396 10.62 -25.33 -31.49
N ASP A 397 10.50 -25.21 -32.82
CA ASP A 397 9.79 -26.18 -33.64
C ASP A 397 10.45 -27.57 -33.58
N GLY A 398 11.79 -27.60 -33.61
CA GLY A 398 12.57 -28.83 -33.50
C GLY A 398 12.42 -29.57 -32.18
N LEU A 399 11.91 -28.90 -31.14
CA LEU A 399 11.65 -29.48 -29.81
C LEU A 399 10.22 -29.98 -29.62
N SER A 400 9.29 -29.61 -30.51
CA SER A 400 7.88 -29.98 -30.33
C SER A 400 7.67 -31.47 -30.60
N PRO A 401 6.89 -32.19 -29.75
CA PRO A 401 6.53 -33.58 -30.02
C PRO A 401 5.81 -33.65 -31.38
N LYS A 402 6.22 -34.58 -32.23
CA LYS A 402 5.57 -34.82 -33.53
C LYS A 402 4.18 -35.41 -33.38
#